data_AF-A0A962JJY8-F1
#
_entry.id   AF-A0A962JJY8-F1
#
_cell.length_a   1.000
_cell.length_b   1.000
_cell.length_c   1.000
_cell.angle_alpha   90.00
_cell.angle_beta   90.00
_cell.angle_gamma   90.00
#
_symmetry.space_group_name_H-M   'P 1'
#
loop_
_entity.id
_entity.type
_entity.pdbx_description
1 polymer ?
#
loop_
_entity_poly.entity_id
_entity_poly.type
_entity_poly.pdbx_seq_one_letter_code
_entity_poly.pdbx_strand_id
1 'polypeptide(L)'
;MAAPDTANSKDNASNTNYANGLHHATAIIHVAMRGAQELTHLVAEVHSTITALPSPFNKHHQPSAKYAPFPYKIVSSAFSLLAKLSHILAPQSTEFKNPLAIRSQAALNGVSGDKLEFWDSPLAISLSLRAENGDFLDVDSWANDPAKAHVIFLHGLCESDIDWQRGQHHQDFYHQLAQLGYKVAWLRYNTGRAIHHNGEEFAKLLQHCFANKGKPVILIGHSMGGLVMRSAMDYAQKQQHTWLNRISHAAYLGSPHLGAPLERLGNKANNLLDFTPYTRPFMRLGNIRSRGIKDLRYARITEDNIVPHLPEHIAHLLIASLWKSDIDMLGDGIVPMSSALAQDEQG
;
A
#
# COMPACT_ATOMS: atom_id res chain seq x y z
N MET A 1 40.02 27.19 27.95
CA MET A 1 39.55 25.81 27.81
C MET A 1 38.14 25.76 28.41
N ALA A 2 37.14 26.12 27.60
CA ALA A 2 35.74 26.14 28.02
C ALA A 2 35.10 24.82 27.60
N ALA A 3 34.45 24.14 28.54
CA ALA A 3 33.73 22.89 28.29
C ALA A 3 32.54 23.14 27.33
N PRO A 4 32.20 22.20 26.45
CA PRO A 4 31.06 22.36 25.57
C PRO A 4 29.75 22.14 26.34
N ASP A 5 28.78 23.01 26.08
CA ASP A 5 27.40 22.97 26.55
C ASP A 5 26.73 21.63 26.23
N THR A 6 26.65 20.75 27.22
CA THR A 6 25.93 19.47 27.15
C THR A 6 24.47 19.57 27.60
N ALA A 7 24.04 20.74 28.08
CA ALA A 7 22.67 20.97 28.53
C ALA A 7 21.70 21.24 27.37
N ASN A 8 22.14 21.94 26.32
CA ASN A 8 21.26 22.41 25.25
C ASN A 8 20.84 21.31 24.23
N SER A 9 21.55 20.17 24.20
CA SER A 9 21.20 19.05 23.31
C SER A 9 20.14 18.12 23.92
N LYS A 10 20.08 18.01 25.25
CA LYS A 10 19.09 17.16 25.95
C LYS A 10 17.70 17.78 25.98
N ASP A 11 17.61 19.11 26.14
CA ASP A 11 16.32 19.82 26.16
C ASP A 11 15.70 19.94 24.76
N ASN A 12 16.51 20.07 23.71
CA ASN A 12 16.03 19.98 22.34
C ASN A 12 15.58 18.55 22.00
N ALA A 13 16.31 17.51 22.41
CA ALA A 13 15.91 16.12 22.17
C ALA A 13 14.62 15.75 22.93
N SER A 14 14.43 16.21 24.17
CA SER A 14 13.22 15.96 24.95
C SER A 14 12.00 16.66 24.35
N ASN A 15 12.10 17.95 23.98
CA ASN A 15 11.02 18.68 23.32
C ASN A 15 10.63 18.07 21.97
N THR A 16 11.61 17.62 21.18
CA THR A 16 11.36 16.95 19.89
C THR A 16 10.65 15.60 20.08
N ASN A 17 11.01 14.84 21.12
CA ASN A 17 10.37 13.57 21.44
C ASN A 17 8.92 13.76 21.94
N TYR A 18 8.66 14.80 22.75
CA TYR A 18 7.30 15.14 23.19
C TYR A 18 6.41 15.59 22.02
N ALA A 19 6.94 16.43 21.12
CA ALA A 19 6.22 16.85 19.92
C ALA A 19 5.90 15.66 19.02
N ASN A 20 6.87 14.79 18.74
CA ASN A 20 6.66 13.57 17.95
C ASN A 20 5.65 12.62 18.60
N GLY A 21 5.68 12.46 19.93
CA GLY A 21 4.69 11.68 20.67
C GLY A 21 3.27 12.23 20.54
N LEU A 22 3.11 13.55 20.61
CA LEU A 22 1.81 14.23 20.43
C LEU A 22 1.29 14.09 18.99
N HIS A 23 2.18 14.17 18.00
CA HIS A 23 1.86 13.95 16.59
C HIS A 23 1.40 12.52 16.29
N HIS A 24 2.05 11.51 16.85
CA HIS A 24 1.60 10.12 16.72
C HIS A 24 0.25 9.89 17.40
N ALA A 25 0.05 10.45 18.61
CA ALA A 25 -1.20 10.32 19.34
C ALA A 25 -2.38 10.95 18.58
N THR A 26 -2.18 12.15 18.01
CA THR A 26 -3.22 12.84 17.22
C THR A 26 -3.58 12.08 15.93
N ALA A 27 -2.59 11.47 15.26
CA ALA A 27 -2.82 10.63 14.08
C ALA A 27 -3.61 9.35 14.41
N ILE A 28 -3.29 8.69 15.52
CA ILE A 28 -4.04 7.52 16.02
C ILE A 28 -5.47 7.91 16.40
N ILE A 29 -5.65 9.01 17.12
CA ILE A 29 -6.97 9.54 17.48
C ILE A 29 -7.78 9.85 16.23
N HIS A 30 -7.18 10.48 15.21
CA HIS A 30 -7.85 10.78 13.96
C HIS A 30 -8.45 9.52 13.30
N VAL A 31 -7.64 8.46 13.15
CA VAL A 31 -8.11 7.19 12.57
C VAL A 31 -9.16 6.53 13.44
N ALA A 32 -8.98 6.53 14.77
CA ALA A 32 -9.98 5.99 15.71
C ALA A 32 -11.32 6.73 15.59
N MET A 33 -11.30 8.06 15.50
CA MET A 33 -12.52 8.88 15.35
C MET A 33 -13.19 8.67 13.99
N ARG A 34 -12.43 8.57 12.89
CA ARG A 34 -12.98 8.23 11.57
C ARG A 34 -13.58 6.82 11.55
N GLY A 35 -12.90 5.85 12.16
CA GLY A 35 -13.41 4.48 12.33
C GLY A 35 -14.73 4.45 13.12
N ALA A 36 -14.80 5.20 14.23
CA ALA A 36 -16.02 5.35 15.02
C ALA A 36 -17.15 6.05 14.23
N GLN A 37 -16.81 7.06 13.42
CA GLN A 37 -17.74 7.75 12.54
C GLN A 37 -18.33 6.79 11.49
N GLU A 38 -17.50 6.00 10.83
CA GLU A 38 -17.92 5.00 9.84
C GLU A 38 -18.82 3.92 10.45
N LEU A 39 -18.46 3.41 11.64
CA LEU A 39 -19.29 2.48 12.42
C LEU A 39 -20.63 3.12 12.80
N THR A 40 -20.63 4.39 13.20
CA THR A 40 -21.86 5.13 13.53
C THR A 40 -22.74 5.34 12.31
N HIS A 41 -22.16 5.63 11.15
CA HIS A 41 -22.90 5.73 9.88
C HIS A 41 -23.49 4.38 9.46
N LEU A 42 -22.74 3.30 9.63
CA LEU A 42 -23.23 1.94 9.39
C LEU A 42 -24.44 1.62 10.28
N VAL A 43 -24.32 1.87 11.59
CA VAL A 43 -25.42 1.65 12.55
C VAL A 43 -26.62 2.54 12.20
N ALA A 44 -26.38 3.79 11.79
CA ALA A 44 -27.43 4.70 11.37
C ALA A 44 -28.14 4.27 10.08
N GLU A 45 -27.41 3.68 9.13
CA GLU A 45 -27.97 3.09 7.90
C GLU A 45 -28.78 1.83 8.18
N VAL A 46 -28.29 0.95 9.07
CA VAL A 46 -29.04 -0.22 9.57
C VAL A 46 -30.34 0.24 10.23
N HIS A 47 -30.25 1.21 11.15
CA HIS A 47 -31.41 1.73 11.87
C HIS A 47 -32.42 2.37 10.91
N SER A 48 -31.98 3.26 10.03
CA SER A 48 -32.81 3.91 9.00
C SER A 48 -33.55 2.87 8.14
N THR A 49 -32.86 1.79 7.74
CA THR A 49 -33.46 0.73 6.93
C THR A 49 -34.49 -0.09 7.71
N ILE A 50 -34.23 -0.40 8.99
CA ILE A 50 -35.20 -1.09 9.86
C ILE A 50 -36.43 -0.20 10.10
N THR A 51 -36.24 1.09 10.34
CA THR A 51 -37.34 2.03 10.58
C THR A 51 -38.18 2.28 9.32
N ALA A 52 -37.54 2.32 8.14
CA ALA A 52 -38.24 2.52 6.87
C ALA A 52 -39.06 1.30 6.43
N LEU A 53 -38.82 0.11 7.01
CA LEU A 53 -39.52 -1.15 6.69
C LEU A 53 -39.73 -1.39 5.18
N PRO A 54 -38.70 -1.23 4.32
CA PRO A 54 -38.87 -1.46 2.90
C PRO A 54 -39.18 -2.94 2.64
N SER A 55 -39.94 -3.23 1.57
CA SER A 55 -40.17 -4.60 1.13
C SER A 55 -38.83 -5.34 0.96
N PRO A 56 -38.69 -6.59 1.44
CA PRO A 56 -37.45 -7.35 1.38
C PRO A 56 -36.95 -7.62 -0.05
N PHE A 57 -37.82 -7.45 -1.06
CA PHE A 57 -37.49 -7.60 -2.48
C PHE A 57 -37.19 -6.27 -3.19
N ASN A 58 -37.28 -5.13 -2.51
CA ASN A 58 -37.04 -3.82 -3.12
C ASN A 58 -35.55 -3.54 -3.29
N LYS A 59 -35.00 -3.94 -4.44
CA LYS A 59 -33.60 -3.72 -4.80
C LYS A 59 -33.24 -2.26 -5.09
N HIS A 60 -34.21 -1.35 -5.20
CA HIS A 60 -33.98 0.07 -5.51
C HIS A 60 -33.92 0.96 -4.26
N HIS A 61 -34.18 0.41 -3.05
CA HIS A 61 -34.04 1.15 -1.81
C HIS A 61 -32.56 1.48 -1.54
N GLN A 62 -32.23 2.78 -1.46
CA GLN A 62 -30.91 3.26 -1.07
C GLN A 62 -30.90 3.62 0.42
N PRO A 63 -30.13 2.91 1.27
CA PRO A 63 -29.94 3.32 2.65
C PRO A 63 -29.29 4.71 2.68
N SER A 64 -29.82 5.61 3.48
CA SER A 64 -29.29 6.97 3.60
C SER A 64 -29.15 7.38 5.06
N ALA A 65 -27.93 7.75 5.44
CA ALA A 65 -27.63 8.37 6.73
C ALA A 65 -28.35 9.73 6.92
N LYS A 66 -28.91 10.32 5.85
CA LYS A 66 -29.69 11.58 5.91
C LYS A 66 -30.96 11.44 6.75
N TYR A 67 -31.52 10.23 6.86
CA TYR A 67 -32.71 9.91 7.67
C TYR A 67 -32.38 9.26 9.03
N ALA A 68 -31.11 9.28 9.44
CA ALA A 68 -30.69 8.76 10.74
C ALA A 68 -31.41 9.48 11.90
N PRO A 69 -31.83 8.76 12.96
CA PRO A 69 -32.41 9.35 14.16
C PRO A 69 -31.46 10.41 14.76
N PHE A 70 -32.05 11.49 15.28
CA PHE A 70 -31.36 12.67 15.81
C PHE A 70 -30.11 12.37 16.70
N PRO A 71 -30.11 11.36 17.60
CA PRO A 71 -28.93 11.04 18.42
C PRO A 71 -27.70 10.57 17.62
N TYR A 72 -27.88 9.79 16.55
CA TYR A 72 -26.75 9.27 15.76
C TYR A 72 -26.09 10.35 14.90
N LYS A 73 -26.88 11.35 14.46
CA LYS A 73 -26.34 12.53 13.79
C LYS A 73 -25.45 13.36 14.72
N ILE A 74 -25.82 13.48 16.00
CA ILE A 74 -25.01 14.18 17.00
C ILE A 74 -23.69 13.44 17.23
N VAL A 75 -23.73 12.12 17.44
CA VAL A 75 -22.51 11.31 17.69
C VAL A 75 -21.58 11.28 16.47
N SER A 76 -22.11 11.07 15.26
CA SER A 76 -21.31 11.11 14.03
C SER A 76 -20.74 12.51 13.77
N SER A 77 -21.51 13.57 14.03
CA SER A 77 -21.02 14.95 13.89
C SER A 77 -19.95 15.28 14.94
N ALA A 78 -20.07 14.75 16.17
CA ALA A 78 -19.06 14.90 17.21
C ALA A 78 -17.76 14.19 16.83
N PHE A 79 -17.83 12.95 16.34
CA PHE A 79 -16.65 12.25 15.83
C PHE A 79 -16.05 12.92 14.60
N SER A 80 -16.88 13.46 13.69
CA SER A 80 -16.40 14.23 12.54
C SER A 80 -15.71 15.53 12.97
N LEU A 81 -16.27 16.24 13.97
CA LEU A 81 -15.68 17.46 14.51
C LEU A 81 -14.36 17.15 15.22
N LEU A 82 -14.30 16.09 16.03
CA LEU A 82 -13.09 15.63 16.69
C LEU A 82 -12.02 15.15 15.70
N ALA A 83 -12.43 14.46 14.62
CA ALA A 83 -11.52 14.07 13.54
C ALA A 83 -10.99 15.30 12.76
N LYS A 84 -11.81 16.32 12.53
CA LYS A 84 -11.37 17.58 11.91
C LYS A 84 -10.42 18.36 12.81
N LEU A 85 -10.73 18.47 14.11
CA LEU A 85 -9.86 19.12 15.09
C LEU A 85 -8.53 18.37 15.24
N SER A 86 -8.57 17.03 15.28
CA SER A 86 -7.35 16.22 15.34
C SER A 86 -6.53 16.29 14.06
N HIS A 87 -7.16 16.48 12.89
CA HIS A 87 -6.48 16.70 11.60
C HIS A 87 -5.77 18.05 11.57
N ILE A 88 -6.43 19.12 12.01
CA ILE A 88 -5.81 20.46 12.12
C ILE A 88 -4.59 20.45 13.06
N LEU A 89 -4.61 19.59 14.08
CA LEU A 89 -3.54 19.45 15.07
C LEU A 89 -2.50 18.39 14.68
N ALA A 90 -2.80 17.52 13.72
CA ALA A 90 -1.88 16.51 13.26
C ALA A 90 -0.92 17.10 12.20
N PRO A 91 0.35 16.66 12.17
CA PRO A 91 1.27 17.13 11.16
C PRO A 91 0.84 16.62 9.77
N GLN A 92 1.25 17.32 8.71
CA GLN A 92 0.96 16.91 7.32
C GLN A 92 1.51 15.52 6.97
N SER A 93 2.51 15.02 7.70
CA SER A 93 2.96 13.63 7.64
C SER A 93 3.51 13.16 9.00
N THR A 94 3.29 11.90 9.34
CA THR A 94 3.96 11.26 10.49
C THR A 94 5.02 10.28 9.99
N GLU A 95 6.29 10.62 10.20
CA GLU A 95 7.41 9.73 9.94
C GLU A 95 7.78 8.97 11.22
N PHE A 96 7.55 7.66 11.22
CA PHE A 96 7.91 6.80 12.33
C PHE A 96 9.36 6.32 12.18
N LYS A 97 10.13 6.37 13.27
CA LYS A 97 11.49 5.78 13.32
C LYS A 97 11.52 4.38 13.93
N ASN A 98 10.49 4.02 14.69
CA ASN A 98 10.45 2.72 15.36
C ASN A 98 9.96 1.63 14.38
N PRO A 99 10.70 0.51 14.21
CA PRO A 99 10.31 -0.55 13.28
C PRO A 99 8.92 -1.14 13.51
N LEU A 100 8.48 -1.28 14.77
CA LEU A 100 7.14 -1.78 15.09
C LEU A 100 6.06 -0.78 14.65
N ALA A 101 6.31 0.52 14.83
CA ALA A 101 5.38 1.56 14.39
C ALA A 101 5.28 1.63 12.86
N ILE A 102 6.41 1.56 12.14
CA ILE A 102 6.43 1.51 10.67
C ILE A 102 5.62 0.32 10.15
N ARG A 103 5.87 -0.89 10.68
CA ARG A 103 5.11 -2.10 10.30
C ARG A 103 3.63 -2.00 10.64
N SER A 104 3.29 -1.39 11.77
CA SER A 104 1.89 -1.18 12.15
C SER A 104 1.18 -0.21 11.20
N GLN A 105 1.87 0.87 10.81
CA GLN A 105 1.37 1.82 9.80
C GLN A 105 1.22 1.13 8.43
N ALA A 106 2.19 0.32 8.02
CA ALA A 106 2.16 -0.43 6.78
C ALA A 106 1.01 -1.44 6.73
N ALA A 107 0.79 -2.20 7.82
CA ALA A 107 -0.35 -3.11 7.94
C ALA A 107 -1.69 -2.36 7.88
N LEU A 108 -1.79 -1.22 8.57
CA LEU A 108 -2.98 -0.36 8.51
C LEU A 108 -3.23 0.15 7.08
N ASN A 109 -2.19 0.62 6.39
CA ASN A 109 -2.29 1.04 4.99
C ASN A 109 -2.64 -0.12 4.07
N GLY A 110 -2.09 -1.32 4.26
CA GLY A 110 -2.49 -2.47 3.44
C GLY A 110 -3.97 -2.83 3.61
N VAL A 111 -4.51 -2.73 4.82
CA VAL A 111 -5.92 -3.06 5.10
C VAL A 111 -6.90 -1.97 4.65
N SER A 112 -6.55 -0.68 4.83
CA SER A 112 -7.48 0.45 4.63
C SER A 112 -6.83 1.74 4.10
N GLY A 113 -5.68 1.64 3.45
CA GLY A 113 -4.87 2.78 3.03
C GLY A 113 -5.50 3.67 1.96
N ASP A 114 -6.40 3.13 1.11
CA ASP A 114 -7.22 3.93 0.20
C ASP A 114 -8.16 4.88 0.95
N LYS A 115 -8.68 4.45 2.11
CA LYS A 115 -9.50 5.30 2.99
C LYS A 115 -8.66 6.28 3.77
N LEU A 116 -7.48 5.86 4.25
CA LEU A 116 -6.56 6.77 4.92
C LEU A 116 -6.16 7.93 3.98
N GLU A 117 -5.86 7.63 2.72
CA GLU A 117 -5.60 8.63 1.69
C GLU A 117 -6.84 9.50 1.43
N PHE A 118 -8.02 8.91 1.24
CA PHE A 118 -9.27 9.66 1.04
C PHE A 118 -9.61 10.58 2.23
N TRP A 119 -9.25 10.19 3.45
CA TRP A 119 -9.46 11.00 4.65
C TRP A 119 -8.38 12.05 4.89
N ASP A 120 -7.37 12.12 4.02
CA ASP A 120 -6.18 12.96 4.20
C ASP A 120 -5.49 12.69 5.55
N SER A 121 -5.41 11.41 5.92
CA SER A 121 -4.86 10.99 7.20
C SER A 121 -3.33 11.09 7.19
N PRO A 122 -2.70 11.64 8.26
CA PRO A 122 -1.24 11.62 8.42
C PRO A 122 -0.62 10.22 8.44
N LEU A 123 -1.43 9.19 8.73
CA LEU A 123 -1.01 7.79 8.68
C LEU A 123 -0.99 7.22 7.26
N ALA A 124 -1.57 7.90 6.27
CA ALA A 124 -1.49 7.49 4.87
C ALA A 124 -0.04 7.55 4.40
N ILE A 125 0.47 6.43 3.87
CA ILE A 125 1.85 6.36 3.40
C ILE A 125 1.95 7.05 2.04
N SER A 126 2.85 8.02 1.92
CA SER A 126 3.24 8.60 0.62
C SER A 126 4.37 7.79 -0.01
N LEU A 127 4.37 7.70 -1.35
CA LEU A 127 5.40 6.97 -2.08
C LEU A 127 6.76 7.67 -1.93
N SER A 128 7.79 6.92 -1.54
CA SER A 128 9.14 7.45 -1.34
C SER A 128 10.20 6.37 -1.53
N LEU A 129 11.41 6.77 -1.97
CA LEU A 129 12.58 5.91 -1.89
C LEU A 129 13.24 6.03 -0.53
N ARG A 130 13.63 4.88 0.02
CA ARG A 130 14.20 4.72 1.34
C ARG A 130 15.57 4.07 1.27
N ALA A 131 16.43 4.47 2.19
CA ALA A 131 17.70 3.82 2.46
C ALA A 131 17.49 2.55 3.29
N GLU A 132 18.57 1.82 3.55
CA GLU A 132 18.54 0.54 4.27
C GLU A 132 17.93 0.67 5.67
N ASN A 133 18.20 1.79 6.33
CA ASN A 133 17.70 2.10 7.66
C ASN A 133 16.27 2.68 7.66
N GLY A 134 15.61 2.79 6.50
CA GLY A 134 14.28 3.36 6.32
C GLY A 134 14.22 4.89 6.22
N ASP A 135 15.37 5.58 6.25
CA ASP A 135 15.44 7.03 6.05
C ASP A 135 15.07 7.40 4.61
N PHE A 136 14.51 8.60 4.43
CA PHE A 136 14.25 9.15 3.11
C PHE A 136 15.55 9.30 2.31
N LEU A 137 15.51 8.86 1.06
CA LEU A 137 16.53 9.20 0.08
C LEU A 137 16.09 10.43 -0.71
N ASP A 138 17.01 11.38 -0.85
CA ASP A 138 16.89 12.40 -1.88
C ASP A 138 17.06 11.72 -3.24
N VAL A 139 15.96 11.67 -4.00
CA VAL A 139 15.88 10.82 -5.19
C VAL A 139 16.78 11.36 -6.31
N ASP A 140 16.91 12.67 -6.42
CA ASP A 140 17.78 13.32 -7.41
C ASP A 140 19.26 13.03 -7.16
N SER A 141 19.72 13.22 -5.92
CA SER A 141 21.09 12.86 -5.53
C SER A 141 21.36 11.37 -5.74
N TRP A 142 20.45 10.52 -5.27
CA TRP A 142 20.61 9.07 -5.38
C TRP A 142 20.67 8.60 -6.84
N ALA A 143 19.83 9.14 -7.73
CA ALA A 143 19.81 8.78 -9.15
C ALA A 143 21.07 9.25 -9.90
N ASN A 144 21.66 10.38 -9.51
CA ASN A 144 22.87 10.93 -10.13
C ASN A 144 24.18 10.33 -9.60
N ASP A 145 24.11 9.64 -8.46
CA ASP A 145 25.28 9.04 -7.85
C ASP A 145 25.99 8.02 -8.77
N PRO A 146 27.33 7.96 -8.76
CA PRO A 146 28.07 6.97 -9.52
C PRO A 146 27.70 5.54 -9.12
N ALA A 147 27.14 4.79 -10.07
CA ALA A 147 26.78 3.39 -9.90
C ALA A 147 26.96 2.62 -11.21
N LYS A 148 27.17 1.30 -11.08
CA LYS A 148 27.06 0.35 -12.20
C LYS A 148 25.61 0.29 -12.70
N ALA A 149 24.67 0.21 -11.76
CA ALA A 149 23.23 0.30 -11.98
C ALA A 149 22.53 0.60 -10.64
N HIS A 150 21.29 1.08 -10.72
CA HIS A 150 20.42 1.33 -9.59
C HIS A 150 19.44 0.17 -9.42
N VAL A 151 19.29 -0.33 -8.19
CA VAL A 151 18.42 -1.45 -7.83
C VAL A 151 17.34 -0.95 -6.89
N ILE A 152 16.08 -1.15 -7.25
CA ILE A 152 14.93 -0.73 -6.43
C ILE A 152 14.15 -1.97 -6.01
N PHE A 153 14.01 -2.16 -4.69
CA PHE A 153 13.21 -3.21 -4.09
C PHE A 153 11.80 -2.70 -3.74
N LEU A 154 10.77 -3.44 -4.15
CA LEU A 154 9.36 -3.13 -3.87
C LEU A 154 8.78 -4.23 -2.98
N HIS A 155 8.33 -3.88 -1.78
CA HIS A 155 7.72 -4.80 -0.82
C HIS A 155 6.29 -5.20 -1.21
N GLY A 156 5.74 -6.22 -0.53
CA GLY A 156 4.39 -6.74 -0.72
C GLY A 156 3.30 -6.00 0.08
N LEU A 157 2.08 -6.53 0.02
CA LEU A 157 0.91 -6.00 0.76
C LEU A 157 1.16 -6.04 2.27
N CYS A 158 0.74 -4.98 2.98
CA CYS A 158 0.90 -4.84 4.44
C CYS A 158 2.35 -4.83 4.96
N GLU A 159 3.34 -4.89 4.06
CA GLU A 159 4.77 -4.77 4.37
C GLU A 159 5.23 -3.32 4.17
N SER A 160 6.46 -3.04 4.58
CA SER A 160 7.18 -1.81 4.24
C SER A 160 8.60 -2.13 3.74
N ASP A 161 9.29 -1.09 3.26
CA ASP A 161 10.72 -1.07 2.97
C ASP A 161 11.58 -1.80 4.03
N ILE A 162 11.28 -1.65 5.33
CA ILE A 162 12.09 -2.21 6.42
C ILE A 162 11.92 -3.73 6.61
N ASP A 163 10.95 -4.35 5.92
CA ASP A 163 10.74 -5.80 6.01
C ASP A 163 11.77 -6.59 5.22
N TRP A 164 12.43 -5.96 4.25
CA TRP A 164 13.57 -6.53 3.53
C TRP A 164 14.76 -6.81 4.46
N GLN A 165 14.98 -6.00 5.50
CA GLN A 165 16.08 -6.16 6.45
C GLN A 165 15.84 -7.29 7.48
N ARG A 166 14.76 -8.07 7.39
CA ARG A 166 14.47 -9.13 8.37
C ARG A 166 15.34 -10.37 8.23
N GLY A 167 15.82 -10.66 7.03
CA GLY A 167 16.58 -11.89 6.73
C GLY A 167 18.05 -11.60 6.48
N GLN A 168 18.93 -12.32 7.18
CA GLN A 168 20.39 -12.20 6.98
C GLN A 168 20.79 -12.42 5.52
N HIS A 169 20.16 -13.39 4.83
CA HIS A 169 20.45 -13.66 3.42
C HIS A 169 20.13 -12.47 2.49
N HIS A 170 19.07 -11.71 2.78
CA HIS A 170 18.80 -10.50 2.00
C HIS A 170 19.83 -9.41 2.30
N GLN A 171 20.25 -9.29 3.57
CA GLN A 171 21.30 -8.36 3.98
C GLN A 171 22.62 -8.64 3.27
N ASP A 172 23.07 -9.89 3.31
CA ASP A 172 24.28 -10.34 2.63
C ASP A 172 24.19 -10.05 1.12
N PHE A 173 23.01 -10.29 0.51
CA PHE A 173 22.77 -10.04 -0.91
C PHE A 173 22.91 -8.57 -1.31
N TYR A 174 22.23 -7.64 -0.62
CA TYR A 174 22.34 -6.23 -1.02
C TYR A 174 23.71 -5.63 -0.63
N HIS A 175 24.37 -6.11 0.43
CA HIS A 175 25.74 -5.72 0.72
C HIS A 175 26.70 -6.17 -0.38
N GLN A 176 26.52 -7.38 -0.92
CA GLN A 176 27.28 -7.86 -2.07
C GLN A 176 27.02 -6.99 -3.31
N LEU A 177 25.76 -6.60 -3.57
CA LEU A 177 25.44 -5.66 -4.64
C LEU A 177 26.17 -4.32 -4.46
N ALA A 178 26.17 -3.77 -3.25
CA ALA A 178 26.87 -2.51 -2.95
C ALA A 178 28.39 -2.63 -3.18
N GLN A 179 29.02 -3.73 -2.76
CA GLN A 179 30.45 -4.01 -2.99
C GLN A 179 30.78 -4.13 -4.49
N LEU A 180 29.84 -4.62 -5.30
CA LEU A 180 29.96 -4.72 -6.75
C LEU A 180 29.65 -3.39 -7.47
N GLY A 181 29.42 -2.31 -6.73
CA GLY A 181 29.20 -0.96 -7.27
C GLY A 181 27.77 -0.67 -7.70
N TYR A 182 26.79 -1.47 -7.28
CA TYR A 182 25.36 -1.15 -7.46
C TYR A 182 24.88 -0.22 -6.34
N LYS A 183 23.90 0.65 -6.64
CA LYS A 183 23.19 1.42 -5.62
C LYS A 183 21.81 0.86 -5.37
N VAL A 184 21.47 0.66 -4.11
CA VAL A 184 20.24 0.00 -3.68
C VAL A 184 19.33 1.01 -2.98
N ALA A 185 18.04 0.95 -3.28
CA ALA A 185 16.99 1.65 -2.56
C ALA A 185 15.77 0.75 -2.39
N TRP A 186 14.92 1.10 -1.44
CA TRP A 186 13.66 0.41 -1.16
C TRP A 186 12.50 1.37 -1.35
N LEU A 187 11.47 0.95 -2.06
CA LEU A 187 10.26 1.74 -2.23
C LEU A 187 9.36 1.55 -1.01
N ARG A 188 8.97 2.64 -0.34
CA ARG A 188 7.86 2.64 0.63
C ARG A 188 6.65 3.25 -0.04
N TYR A 189 5.51 2.56 -0.01
CA TYR A 189 4.28 3.01 -0.66
C TYR A 189 3.02 2.48 0.04
N ASN A 190 1.86 3.09 -0.25
CA ASN A 190 0.58 2.69 0.33
C ASN A 190 -0.01 1.50 -0.42
N THR A 191 0.20 0.31 0.14
CA THR A 191 -0.28 -0.97 -0.42
C THR A 191 -1.81 -1.13 -0.38
N GLY A 192 -2.55 -0.24 0.28
CA GLY A 192 -4.01 -0.22 0.24
C GLY A 192 -4.62 0.50 -0.96
N ARG A 193 -3.83 1.32 -1.66
CA ARG A 193 -4.30 1.98 -2.89
C ARG A 193 -4.49 0.98 -4.01
N ALA A 194 -5.25 1.38 -5.03
CA ALA A 194 -5.34 0.61 -6.25
C ALA A 194 -3.95 0.39 -6.85
N ILE A 195 -3.66 -0.81 -7.35
CA ILE A 195 -2.30 -1.15 -7.80
C ILE A 195 -1.86 -0.23 -8.94
N HIS A 196 -2.78 0.10 -9.85
CA HIS A 196 -2.48 1.00 -10.97
C HIS A 196 -2.11 2.41 -10.51
N HIS A 197 -2.77 2.97 -9.49
CA HIS A 197 -2.38 4.28 -8.94
C HIS A 197 -0.94 4.27 -8.37
N ASN A 198 -0.56 3.20 -7.66
CA ASN A 198 0.82 3.04 -7.19
C ASN A 198 1.80 2.90 -8.37
N GLY A 199 1.43 2.16 -9.41
CA GLY A 199 2.22 2.02 -10.63
C GLY A 199 2.43 3.33 -11.37
N GLU A 200 1.39 4.15 -11.50
CA GLU A 200 1.45 5.49 -12.10
C GLU A 200 2.38 6.43 -11.35
N GLU A 201 2.24 6.50 -10.04
CA GLU A 201 3.08 7.36 -9.20
C GLU A 201 4.54 6.90 -9.24
N PHE A 202 4.77 5.58 -9.19
CA PHE A 202 6.11 5.02 -9.34
C PHE A 202 6.71 5.31 -10.72
N ALA A 203 5.92 5.19 -11.80
CA ALA A 203 6.36 5.51 -13.15
C ALA A 203 6.69 7.00 -13.33
N LYS A 204 5.98 7.89 -12.62
CA LYS A 204 6.27 9.33 -12.58
C LYS A 204 7.56 9.61 -11.80
N LEU A 205 7.78 8.94 -10.66
CA LEU A 205 9.05 9.02 -9.92
C LEU A 205 10.23 8.56 -10.79
N LEU A 206 10.12 7.41 -11.46
CA LEU A 206 11.18 6.92 -12.34
C LEU A 206 11.42 7.84 -13.54
N GLN A 207 10.36 8.44 -14.09
CA GLN A 207 10.50 9.44 -15.15
C GLN A 207 11.19 10.69 -14.65
N HIS A 208 10.90 11.16 -13.44
CA HIS A 208 11.60 12.30 -12.87
C HIS A 208 13.11 12.04 -12.75
N CYS A 209 13.50 10.84 -12.28
CA CYS A 209 14.87 10.58 -11.88
C CYS A 209 15.76 9.94 -12.97
N PHE A 210 15.17 9.21 -13.91
CA PHE A 210 15.93 8.42 -14.90
C PHE A 210 15.61 8.78 -16.36
N ALA A 211 14.83 9.84 -16.61
CA ALA A 211 14.54 10.29 -17.97
C ALA A 211 15.77 10.77 -18.73
N ASN A 212 15.78 10.51 -20.04
CA ASN A 212 16.63 11.14 -21.05
C ASN A 212 18.17 11.09 -20.90
N LYS A 213 18.74 10.64 -19.78
CA LYS A 213 20.16 10.31 -19.51
C LYS A 213 20.25 9.74 -18.10
N GLY A 214 20.68 8.48 -17.94
CA GLY A 214 20.75 7.81 -16.64
C GLY A 214 21.39 6.43 -16.72
N LYS A 215 21.81 5.88 -15.57
CA LYS A 215 22.36 4.52 -15.45
C LYS A 215 21.26 3.46 -15.64
N PRO A 216 21.61 2.19 -15.95
CA PRO A 216 20.63 1.11 -15.97
C PRO A 216 19.93 0.98 -14.62
N VAL A 217 18.65 0.63 -14.67
CA VAL A 217 17.82 0.37 -13.50
C VAL A 217 17.42 -1.11 -13.49
N ILE A 218 17.39 -1.69 -12.30
CA ILE A 218 16.98 -3.06 -12.02
C ILE A 218 15.85 -2.97 -10.99
N LEU A 219 14.73 -3.63 -11.27
CA LEU A 219 13.60 -3.65 -10.35
C LEU A 219 13.43 -5.04 -9.75
N ILE A 220 13.17 -5.11 -8.45
CA ILE A 220 12.91 -6.37 -7.74
C ILE A 220 11.65 -6.18 -6.89
N GLY A 221 10.61 -6.94 -7.19
CA GLY A 221 9.33 -6.82 -6.50
C GLY A 221 8.90 -8.12 -5.85
N HIS A 222 8.52 -8.04 -4.58
CA HIS A 222 7.91 -9.12 -3.84
C HIS A 222 6.39 -8.99 -3.86
N SER A 223 5.67 -10.09 -4.15
CA SER A 223 4.21 -10.16 -4.10
C SER A 223 3.54 -8.99 -4.87
N MET A 224 2.82 -8.10 -4.17
CA MET A 224 2.22 -6.89 -4.75
C MET A 224 3.25 -5.98 -5.45
N GLY A 225 4.47 -5.87 -4.93
CA GLY A 225 5.53 -5.06 -5.55
C GLY A 225 5.81 -5.50 -7.00
N GLY A 226 5.71 -6.80 -7.27
CA GLY A 226 5.68 -7.40 -8.61
C GLY A 226 4.72 -6.72 -9.58
N LEU A 227 3.48 -6.59 -9.11
CA LEU A 227 2.35 -6.05 -9.87
C LEU A 227 2.47 -4.53 -10.06
N VAL A 228 2.97 -3.82 -9.05
CA VAL A 228 3.24 -2.37 -9.14
C VAL A 228 4.30 -2.08 -10.20
N MET A 229 5.38 -2.87 -10.28
CA MET A 229 6.39 -2.73 -11.35
C MET A 229 5.76 -2.90 -12.73
N ARG A 230 4.97 -3.98 -12.93
CA ARG A 230 4.30 -4.24 -14.21
C ARG A 230 3.37 -3.10 -14.60
N SER A 231 2.59 -2.60 -13.63
CA SER A 231 1.72 -1.44 -13.83
C SER A 231 2.51 -0.20 -14.24
N ALA A 232 3.62 0.09 -13.57
CA ALA A 232 4.47 1.23 -13.89
C ALA A 232 5.08 1.14 -15.30
N MET A 233 5.48 -0.06 -15.72
CA MET A 233 6.01 -0.30 -17.07
C MET A 233 4.94 -0.14 -18.15
N ASP A 234 3.73 -0.65 -17.93
CA ASP A 234 2.59 -0.44 -18.86
C ASP A 234 2.24 1.06 -18.98
N TYR A 235 2.13 1.75 -17.85
CA TYR A 235 1.88 3.18 -17.84
C TYR A 235 3.00 3.95 -18.57
N ALA A 236 4.26 3.59 -18.34
CA ALA A 236 5.39 4.19 -19.02
C ALA A 236 5.35 3.97 -20.54
N GLN A 237 4.94 2.79 -20.99
CA GLN A 237 4.79 2.51 -22.42
C GLN A 237 3.67 3.37 -23.03
N LYS A 238 2.50 3.45 -22.37
CA LYS A 238 1.36 4.26 -22.82
C LYS A 238 1.68 5.75 -22.86
N GLN A 239 2.41 6.25 -21.86
CA GLN A 239 2.80 7.66 -21.75
C GLN A 239 4.15 7.99 -22.39
N GLN A 240 4.78 7.03 -23.06
CA GLN A 240 6.09 7.18 -23.71
C GLN A 240 7.20 7.69 -22.76
N HIS A 241 7.16 7.26 -21.49
CA HIS A 241 8.18 7.59 -20.51
C HIS A 241 9.53 6.95 -20.89
N THR A 242 10.55 7.79 -21.01
CA THR A 242 11.88 7.38 -21.52
C THR A 242 12.70 6.53 -20.55
N TRP A 243 12.36 6.52 -19.26
CA TRP A 243 13.05 5.67 -18.28
C TRP A 243 12.86 4.17 -18.55
N LEU A 244 11.80 3.76 -19.27
CA LEU A 244 11.54 2.36 -19.58
C LEU A 244 12.69 1.71 -20.36
N ASN A 245 13.40 2.50 -21.18
CA ASN A 245 14.60 2.07 -21.90
C ASN A 245 15.83 1.87 -21.01
N ARG A 246 15.75 2.25 -19.72
CA ARG A 246 16.81 2.05 -18.72
C ARG A 246 16.63 0.78 -17.91
N ILE A 247 15.43 0.19 -17.92
CA ILE A 247 15.18 -1.05 -17.21
C ILE A 247 15.87 -2.17 -17.96
N SER A 248 16.87 -2.75 -17.34
CA SER A 248 17.62 -3.86 -17.91
C SER A 248 17.05 -5.20 -17.45
N HIS A 249 16.63 -5.27 -16.19
CA HIS A 249 16.17 -6.48 -15.53
C HIS A 249 15.00 -6.18 -14.59
N ALA A 250 14.07 -7.12 -14.49
CA ALA A 250 12.98 -7.10 -13.52
C ALA A 250 12.82 -8.50 -12.90
N ALA A 251 12.88 -8.60 -11.57
CA ALA A 251 12.67 -9.85 -10.85
C ALA A 251 11.39 -9.81 -10.02
N TYR A 252 10.59 -10.87 -10.11
CA TYR A 252 9.29 -11.01 -9.46
C TYR A 252 9.33 -12.18 -8.49
N LEU A 253 9.24 -11.89 -7.20
CA LEU A 253 9.31 -12.88 -6.13
C LEU A 253 7.89 -13.18 -5.64
N GLY A 254 7.34 -14.36 -5.93
CA GLY A 254 6.00 -14.77 -5.50
C GLY A 254 4.90 -13.80 -5.93
N SER A 255 5.05 -13.15 -7.09
CA SER A 255 4.12 -12.11 -7.53
C SER A 255 2.88 -12.71 -8.18
N PRO A 256 1.66 -12.41 -7.72
CA PRO A 256 0.45 -13.07 -8.23
C PRO A 256 0.02 -12.49 -9.59
N HIS A 257 0.72 -12.86 -10.66
CA HIS A 257 0.51 -12.31 -12.01
C HIS A 257 -0.86 -12.59 -12.61
N LEU A 258 -1.53 -13.65 -12.16
CA LEU A 258 -2.89 -14.04 -12.56
C LEU A 258 -3.90 -13.85 -11.42
N GLY A 259 -3.45 -13.23 -10.32
CA GLY A 259 -4.20 -13.02 -9.11
C GLY A 259 -3.98 -14.11 -8.07
N ALA A 260 -4.23 -13.77 -6.81
CA ALA A 260 -4.16 -14.72 -5.71
C ALA A 260 -5.55 -14.92 -5.10
N PRO A 261 -6.05 -16.15 -4.94
CA PRO A 261 -7.35 -16.42 -4.33
C PRO A 261 -7.28 -16.20 -2.81
N LEU A 262 -7.08 -14.95 -2.38
CA LEU A 262 -6.79 -14.52 -1.01
C LEU A 262 -7.89 -14.79 0.04
N GLU A 263 -9.00 -15.45 -0.36
CA GLU A 263 -9.98 -16.15 0.48
C GLU A 263 -11.23 -16.42 -0.37
N ARG A 264 -11.52 -17.69 -0.64
CA ARG A 264 -12.79 -18.09 -1.30
C ARG A 264 -14.02 -17.99 -0.38
N LEU A 265 -13.90 -17.60 0.90
CA LEU A 265 -15.03 -17.46 1.83
C LEU A 265 -15.78 -16.12 1.72
N GLY A 266 -15.09 -15.01 1.41
CA GLY A 266 -15.69 -13.66 1.47
C GLY A 266 -16.62 -13.29 0.31
N ASN A 267 -16.44 -13.87 -0.88
CA ASN A 267 -17.25 -13.51 -2.07
C ASN A 267 -18.69 -14.00 -1.99
N LYS A 268 -18.93 -15.19 -1.40
CA LYS A 268 -20.30 -15.67 -1.18
C LYS A 268 -21.00 -14.78 -0.17
N ALA A 269 -20.35 -14.44 0.94
CA ALA A 269 -20.91 -13.59 1.98
C ALA A 269 -21.28 -12.17 1.46
N ASN A 270 -20.39 -11.50 0.73
CA ASN A 270 -20.69 -10.17 0.18
C ASN A 270 -21.80 -10.20 -0.88
N ASN A 271 -21.81 -11.19 -1.78
CA ASN A 271 -22.90 -11.29 -2.76
C ASN A 271 -24.24 -11.52 -2.04
N LEU A 272 -24.27 -12.35 -0.99
CA LEU A 272 -25.43 -12.61 -0.12
C LEU A 272 -25.94 -11.34 0.59
N LEU A 273 -25.04 -10.41 0.95
CA LEU A 273 -25.40 -9.19 1.66
C LEU A 273 -26.03 -8.10 0.77
N ASP A 274 -25.90 -8.17 -0.56
CA ASP A 274 -26.53 -7.20 -1.49
C ASP A 274 -27.99 -7.57 -1.89
N PHE A 275 -28.47 -8.76 -1.54
CA PHE A 275 -29.79 -9.22 -2.00
C PHE A 275 -30.97 -8.50 -1.35
N THR A 276 -30.81 -7.95 -0.14
CA THR A 276 -31.91 -7.32 0.60
C THR A 276 -31.52 -5.95 1.15
N PRO A 277 -32.48 -5.01 1.30
CA PRO A 277 -32.23 -3.73 1.95
C PRO A 277 -31.62 -3.87 3.35
N TYR A 278 -32.03 -4.87 4.13
CA TYR A 278 -31.61 -5.08 5.52
C TYR A 278 -30.16 -5.57 5.67
N THR A 279 -29.62 -6.23 4.66
CA THR A 279 -28.24 -6.75 4.65
C THR A 279 -27.26 -5.80 3.98
N ARG A 280 -27.74 -4.88 3.14
CA ARG A 280 -26.91 -3.92 2.38
C ARG A 280 -26.00 -3.02 3.20
N PRO A 281 -26.41 -2.46 4.35
CA PRO A 281 -25.49 -1.67 5.18
C PRO A 281 -24.23 -2.46 5.56
N PHE A 282 -24.36 -3.75 5.84
CA PHE A 282 -23.23 -4.63 6.19
C PHE A 282 -22.26 -4.88 5.01
N MET A 283 -22.62 -4.53 3.77
CA MET A 283 -21.66 -4.48 2.66
C MET A 283 -20.50 -3.52 2.92
N ARG A 284 -20.68 -2.48 3.74
CA ARG A 284 -19.59 -1.57 4.14
C ARG A 284 -18.51 -2.28 4.97
N LEU A 285 -18.89 -3.30 5.75
CA LEU A 285 -17.94 -4.16 6.46
C LEU A 285 -17.17 -5.07 5.49
N GLY A 286 -17.83 -5.62 4.49
CA GLY A 286 -17.19 -6.36 3.38
C GLY A 286 -16.28 -5.50 2.49
N ASN A 287 -16.58 -4.20 2.41
CA ASN A 287 -15.77 -3.16 1.78
C ASN A 287 -14.69 -2.56 2.73
N ILE A 288 -14.45 -3.16 3.90
CA ILE A 288 -13.31 -2.78 4.75
C ILE A 288 -12.00 -3.00 3.99
N ARG A 289 -11.91 -4.10 3.22
CA ARG A 289 -10.77 -4.45 2.39
C ARG A 289 -10.44 -3.30 1.42
N SER A 290 -9.22 -2.79 1.54
CA SER A 290 -8.64 -1.77 0.68
C SER A 290 -8.74 -2.13 -0.81
N ARG A 291 -8.61 -1.13 -1.69
CA ARG A 291 -8.49 -1.38 -3.12
C ARG A 291 -7.32 -2.27 -3.49
N GLY A 292 -6.17 -2.13 -2.84
CA GLY A 292 -5.00 -2.99 -3.09
C GLY A 292 -5.28 -4.48 -2.90
N ILE A 293 -6.01 -4.86 -1.84
CA ILE A 293 -6.41 -6.26 -1.60
C ILE A 293 -7.36 -6.77 -2.70
N LYS A 294 -8.28 -5.92 -3.15
CA LYS A 294 -9.25 -6.28 -4.20
C LYS A 294 -8.56 -6.45 -5.55
N ASP A 295 -7.57 -5.61 -5.85
CA ASP A 295 -6.80 -5.65 -7.09
C ASP A 295 -5.86 -6.86 -7.14
N LEU A 296 -5.17 -7.16 -6.03
CA LEU A 296 -4.32 -8.36 -5.89
C LEU A 296 -5.05 -9.65 -6.23
N ARG A 297 -6.31 -9.73 -5.80
CA ARG A 297 -7.12 -10.93 -6.01
C ARG A 297 -7.31 -11.28 -7.48
N TYR A 298 -7.39 -10.26 -8.32
CA TYR A 298 -7.70 -10.40 -9.75
C TYR A 298 -6.56 -9.89 -10.64
N ALA A 299 -5.38 -9.66 -10.08
CA ALA A 299 -4.24 -9.00 -10.75
C ALA A 299 -4.62 -7.74 -11.56
N ARG A 300 -5.45 -6.87 -10.96
CA ARG A 300 -5.88 -5.62 -11.61
C ARG A 300 -4.78 -4.57 -11.50
N ILE A 301 -3.96 -4.49 -12.52
CA ILE A 301 -2.77 -3.62 -12.53
C ILE A 301 -2.89 -2.42 -13.48
N THR A 302 -4.01 -2.29 -14.16
CA THR A 302 -4.35 -1.22 -15.10
C THR A 302 -5.76 -0.71 -14.80
N GLU A 303 -6.06 0.53 -15.20
CA GLU A 303 -7.39 1.13 -15.02
C GLU A 303 -8.49 0.33 -15.75
N ASP A 304 -8.18 -0.14 -16.97
CA ASP A 304 -9.07 -0.95 -17.82
C ASP A 304 -9.12 -2.43 -17.43
N ASN A 305 -8.30 -2.88 -16.48
CA ASN A 305 -8.13 -4.27 -16.04
C ASN A 305 -7.64 -5.23 -17.15
N ILE A 306 -7.02 -4.70 -18.20
CA ILE A 306 -6.33 -5.50 -19.21
C ILE A 306 -4.94 -5.84 -18.66
N VAL A 307 -4.60 -7.13 -18.60
CA VAL A 307 -3.28 -7.58 -18.15
C VAL A 307 -2.24 -7.23 -19.23
N PRO A 308 -1.29 -6.33 -18.98
CA PRO A 308 -0.29 -5.94 -19.97
C PRO A 308 0.77 -7.02 -20.15
N HIS A 309 1.26 -7.13 -21.38
CA HIS A 309 2.44 -7.93 -21.70
C HIS A 309 3.69 -7.36 -21.01
N LEU A 310 4.63 -8.25 -20.69
CA LEU A 310 5.94 -7.84 -20.19
C LEU A 310 6.76 -7.27 -21.37
N PRO A 311 7.41 -6.09 -21.24
CA PRO A 311 8.21 -5.53 -22.32
C PRO A 311 9.37 -6.47 -22.70
N GLU A 312 9.47 -6.80 -23.99
CA GLU A 312 10.38 -7.84 -24.52
C GLU A 312 11.86 -7.50 -24.36
N HIS A 313 12.22 -6.20 -24.32
CA HIS A 313 13.61 -5.76 -24.20
C HIS A 313 14.18 -5.87 -22.79
N ILE A 314 13.34 -6.21 -21.80
CA ILE A 314 13.72 -6.34 -20.40
C ILE A 314 13.92 -7.82 -20.07
N ALA A 315 15.00 -8.16 -19.36
CA ALA A 315 15.19 -9.51 -18.85
C ALA A 315 14.31 -9.73 -17.60
N HIS A 316 13.26 -10.55 -17.73
CA HIS A 316 12.33 -10.87 -16.64
C HIS A 316 12.72 -12.19 -15.95
N LEU A 317 12.77 -12.17 -14.61
CA LEU A 317 12.97 -13.35 -13.78
C LEU A 317 11.76 -13.56 -12.86
N LEU A 318 11.03 -14.64 -13.06
CA LEU A 318 9.88 -15.00 -12.23
C LEU A 318 10.27 -16.13 -11.28
N ILE A 319 10.08 -15.92 -9.98
CA ILE A 319 10.41 -16.90 -8.94
C ILE A 319 9.14 -17.24 -8.17
N ALA A 320 8.79 -18.52 -8.17
CA ALA A 320 7.74 -19.07 -7.35
C ALA A 320 8.34 -19.88 -6.19
N SER A 321 7.69 -19.81 -5.02
CA SER A 321 7.97 -20.70 -3.88
C SER A 321 6.85 -21.72 -3.76
N LEU A 322 7.20 -22.94 -3.34
CA LEU A 322 6.25 -24.02 -3.05
C LEU A 322 6.42 -24.44 -1.60
N TRP A 323 5.32 -24.46 -0.85
CA TRP A 323 5.31 -25.05 0.47
C TRP A 323 5.22 -26.57 0.34
N LYS A 324 6.05 -27.29 1.11
CA LYS A 324 6.28 -28.73 1.00
C LYS A 324 4.98 -29.52 1.27
N SER A 325 4.15 -29.70 0.24
CA SER A 325 2.92 -30.49 0.26
C SER A 325 2.65 -31.06 -1.14
N ASP A 326 2.10 -32.28 -1.21
CA ASP A 326 1.84 -33.03 -2.46
C ASP A 326 0.72 -32.41 -3.34
N ILE A 327 0.34 -31.16 -3.09
CA ILE A 327 -0.71 -30.45 -3.82
C ILE A 327 -0.08 -29.19 -4.43
N ASP A 328 0.44 -29.33 -5.65
CA ASP A 328 1.07 -28.26 -6.47
C ASP A 328 0.21 -26.98 -6.61
N MET A 329 -1.08 -27.08 -6.35
CA MET A 329 -2.06 -26.00 -6.55
C MET A 329 -1.98 -24.84 -5.55
N LEU A 330 -1.30 -24.99 -4.40
CA LEU A 330 -1.27 -23.97 -3.35
C LEU A 330 -0.09 -22.99 -3.44
N GLY A 331 0.97 -23.33 -4.20
CA GLY A 331 2.19 -22.52 -4.26
C GLY A 331 2.77 -22.24 -2.88
N ASP A 332 2.94 -20.97 -2.50
CA ASP A 332 3.51 -20.57 -1.21
C ASP A 332 2.50 -20.52 -0.05
N GLY A 333 1.24 -20.90 -0.30
CA GLY A 333 0.12 -20.82 0.64
C GLY A 333 -0.75 -19.57 0.46
N ILE A 334 -0.31 -18.58 -0.33
CA ILE A 334 -1.06 -17.36 -0.67
C ILE A 334 -1.19 -17.24 -2.19
N VAL A 335 -0.09 -17.45 -2.92
CA VAL A 335 0.00 -17.31 -4.37
C VAL A 335 0.20 -18.69 -5.01
N PRO A 336 -0.71 -19.13 -5.88
CA PRO A 336 -0.52 -20.36 -6.66
C PRO A 336 0.73 -20.28 -7.54
N MET A 337 1.44 -21.40 -7.71
CA MET A 337 2.67 -21.45 -8.50
C MET A 337 2.46 -20.97 -9.94
N SER A 338 1.37 -21.40 -10.60
CA SER A 338 1.04 -20.95 -11.96
C SER A 338 0.87 -19.42 -12.03
N SER A 339 0.21 -18.83 -11.04
CA SER A 339 0.10 -17.38 -10.95
C SER A 339 1.44 -16.70 -10.68
N ALA A 340 2.35 -17.31 -9.89
CA ALA A 340 3.68 -16.74 -9.64
C ALA A 340 4.60 -16.83 -10.87
N LEU A 341 4.39 -17.82 -11.74
CA LEU A 341 5.13 -18.02 -12.98
C LEU A 341 4.46 -17.37 -14.21
N ALA A 342 3.32 -16.68 -14.02
CA ALA A 342 2.51 -16.11 -15.09
C ALA A 342 2.08 -17.13 -16.17
N GLN A 343 1.90 -18.39 -15.77
CA GLN A 343 1.45 -19.48 -16.64
C GLN A 343 -0.07 -19.55 -16.61
N ASP A 344 -0.71 -19.21 -17.73
CA ASP A 344 -2.15 -19.34 -17.86
C ASP A 344 -2.55 -20.78 -18.23
N GLU A 345 -3.82 -21.03 -18.55
CA GLU A 345 -4.29 -22.39 -18.91
C GLU A 345 -3.60 -22.96 -20.16
N GLN A 346 -2.87 -22.15 -20.92
CA GLN A 346 -2.19 -22.52 -22.16
C GLN A 346 -0.70 -22.82 -21.96
N GLY A 347 -0.17 -22.61 -20.75
CA GLY A 347 1.22 -22.93 -20.36
C GLY A 347 2.16 -21.75 -20.43
#